data_AF-A0A8T1X737-F1
#
_entry.id   AF-A0A8T1X737-F1
#
_cell.length_a   1.000
_cell.length_b   1.000
_cell.length_c   1.000
_cell.angle_alpha   90.00
_cell.angle_beta   90.00
_cell.angle_gamma   90.00
#
_symmetry.space_group_name_H-M   'P 1'
#
loop_
_entity.id
_entity.type
_entity.pdbx_description
1 polymer ?
#
loop_
_entity_poly.entity_id
_entity_poly.type
_entity_poly.pdbx_seq_one_letter_code
_entity_poly.pdbx_strand_id
1 'polypeptide(L)'
;MSGVHVVADGNPRKGAMDEDEGEQCIHDIVSWFQRKANLEKNAEKNAGTGSIIGQRPVNEHRVTLLLHSVDIEALEKTLGMEIPGALRSLLTTQSGGIWFDEYKSLTADGIINTAETLASVKGWDSALAPFAANVDGAALVTDAKSGDAVFEFSEDGKSDRPLAPTLWEYIEKYRNRLLSGKFDFVEDVGLVERSRK
;
A
#
# COMPACT_ATOMS: atom_id res chain seq x y z
N MET A 1 16.46 -36.83 -16.38
CA MET A 1 15.89 -35.82 -15.47
C MET A 1 15.71 -34.55 -16.26
N SER A 2 14.45 -34.21 -16.59
CA SER A 2 14.12 -33.07 -17.46
C SER A 2 14.25 -31.77 -16.66
N GLY A 3 15.05 -30.84 -17.15
CA GLY A 3 15.29 -29.54 -16.51
C GLY A 3 14.02 -28.71 -16.49
N VAL A 4 13.56 -28.36 -15.29
CA VAL A 4 12.47 -27.41 -15.07
C VAL A 4 12.91 -26.05 -15.60
N HIS A 5 12.31 -25.60 -16.71
CA HIS A 5 12.42 -24.21 -17.14
C HIS A 5 11.50 -23.37 -16.26
N VAL A 6 12.09 -22.55 -15.39
CA VAL A 6 11.36 -21.47 -14.73
C VAL A 6 11.06 -20.43 -15.81
N VAL A 7 9.81 -20.37 -16.25
CA VAL A 7 9.32 -19.27 -17.07
C VAL A 7 9.37 -18.04 -16.17
N ALA A 8 10.32 -17.13 -16.42
CA ALA A 8 10.31 -15.83 -15.77
C ALA A 8 8.96 -15.18 -16.07
N ASP A 9 8.14 -14.98 -15.03
CA ASP A 9 6.86 -14.28 -15.14
C ASP A 9 7.18 -12.84 -15.56
N GLY A 10 6.89 -12.51 -16.83
CA GLY A 10 6.99 -11.15 -17.37
C GLY A 10 8.32 -10.77 -18.01
N ASN A 11 8.25 -9.83 -18.95
CA ASN A 11 9.42 -9.19 -19.56
C ASN A 11 10.06 -8.27 -18.50
N PRO A 12 11.26 -8.57 -17.98
CA PRO A 12 11.87 -7.74 -16.95
C PRO A 12 12.12 -6.33 -17.48
N ARG A 13 11.73 -5.34 -16.67
CA ARG A 13 11.92 -3.91 -16.93
C ARG A 13 13.38 -3.61 -17.32
N LYS A 14 13.56 -2.72 -18.29
CA LYS A 14 14.86 -2.14 -18.64
C LYS A 14 14.87 -0.66 -18.24
N GLY A 15 15.53 -0.31 -17.14
CA GLY A 15 15.69 1.08 -16.71
C GLY A 15 15.30 1.32 -15.25
N ALA A 16 15.40 2.58 -14.80
CA ALA A 16 14.75 3.06 -13.58
C ALA A 16 13.26 3.33 -13.87
N MET A 17 12.37 3.11 -12.89
CA MET A 17 10.97 3.55 -13.00
C MET A 17 10.96 5.05 -12.73
N ASP A 18 10.26 5.80 -13.57
CA ASP A 18 10.03 7.22 -13.31
C ASP A 18 8.84 7.43 -12.35
N GLU A 19 8.67 8.67 -11.89
CA GLU A 19 7.63 9.01 -10.90
C GLU A 19 6.22 8.82 -11.49
N ASP A 20 6.01 9.16 -12.76
CA ASP A 20 4.71 9.04 -13.44
C ASP A 20 4.30 7.55 -13.56
N GLU A 21 5.22 6.67 -13.92
CA GLU A 21 5.02 5.22 -13.95
C GLU A 21 4.73 4.66 -12.55
N GLY A 22 5.40 5.19 -11.53
CA GLY A 22 5.18 4.86 -10.12
C GLY A 22 3.78 5.24 -9.64
N GLU A 23 3.34 6.46 -9.95
CA GLU A 23 1.99 6.95 -9.65
C GLU A 23 0.93 6.12 -10.37
N GLN A 24 1.17 5.74 -11.63
CA GLN A 24 0.27 4.84 -12.35
C GLN A 24 0.16 3.47 -11.67
N CYS A 25 1.26 2.93 -11.13
CA CYS A 25 1.21 1.67 -10.36
C CYS A 25 0.35 1.82 -9.10
N ILE A 26 0.45 2.94 -8.38
CA ILE A 26 -0.40 3.23 -7.22
C ILE A 26 -1.87 3.31 -7.64
N HIS A 27 -2.18 4.05 -8.70
CA HIS A 27 -3.54 4.16 -9.23
C HIS A 27 -4.13 2.82 -9.66
N ASP A 28 -3.34 1.95 -10.28
CA ASP A 28 -3.75 0.60 -10.67
C ASP A 28 -4.11 -0.26 -9.43
N ILE A 29 -3.29 -0.20 -8.38
CA ILE A 29 -3.52 -0.91 -7.11
C ILE A 29 -4.81 -0.39 -6.47
N VAL A 30 -4.94 0.93 -6.31
CA VAL A 30 -6.13 1.56 -5.70
C VAL A 30 -7.38 1.19 -6.49
N SER A 31 -7.33 1.28 -7.82
CA SER A 31 -8.45 0.91 -8.70
C SER A 31 -8.82 -0.57 -8.57
N TRP A 32 -7.83 -1.47 -8.43
CA TRP A 32 -8.09 -2.88 -8.20
C TRP A 32 -8.85 -3.10 -6.88
N PHE A 33 -8.39 -2.46 -5.79
CA PHE A 33 -9.05 -2.54 -4.50
C PHE A 33 -10.45 -1.93 -4.53
N GLN A 34 -10.66 -0.78 -5.16
CA GLN A 34 -12.00 -0.19 -5.32
C GLN A 34 -12.97 -1.15 -6.01
N ARG A 35 -12.53 -1.83 -7.08
CA ARG A 35 -13.36 -2.79 -7.84
C ARG A 35 -13.62 -4.09 -7.09
N LYS A 36 -12.63 -4.60 -6.35
CA LYS A 36 -12.69 -5.93 -5.71
C LYS A 36 -13.20 -5.88 -4.27
N ALA A 37 -12.82 -4.86 -3.52
CA ALA A 37 -13.21 -4.66 -2.14
C ALA A 37 -14.50 -3.83 -1.97
N ASN A 38 -15.11 -3.32 -3.05
CA ASN A 38 -16.25 -2.39 -2.98
C ASN A 38 -15.99 -1.23 -1.98
N LEU A 39 -14.78 -0.67 -1.95
CA LEU A 39 -14.42 0.40 -1.01
C LEU A 39 -15.34 1.63 -1.10
N GLU A 40 -16.10 1.78 -2.19
CA GLU A 40 -17.13 2.84 -2.33
C GLU A 40 -18.43 2.57 -1.53
N LYS A 41 -18.76 1.33 -1.15
CA LYS A 41 -20.07 1.02 -0.50
C LYS A 41 -20.13 1.32 1.00
N ASN A 42 -19.02 1.62 1.66
CA ASN A 42 -18.99 1.91 3.09
C ASN A 42 -19.17 3.41 3.42
N ALA A 43 -19.12 4.30 2.42
CA ALA A 43 -19.44 5.71 2.62
C ALA A 43 -20.96 5.99 2.62
N GLU A 44 -21.75 5.21 1.86
CA GLU A 44 -23.20 5.46 1.70
C GLU A 44 -24.09 4.71 2.69
N LYS A 45 -23.61 3.67 3.39
CA LYS A 45 -24.45 2.87 4.30
C LYS A 45 -24.78 3.53 5.65
N ASN A 46 -24.22 4.71 5.93
CA ASN A 46 -24.59 5.50 7.11
C ASN A 46 -25.62 6.61 6.81
N ALA A 47 -26.11 6.72 5.58
CA ALA A 47 -27.28 7.54 5.27
C ALA A 47 -28.55 6.67 5.35
N GLY A 48 -29.47 7.09 6.21
CA GLY A 48 -30.62 6.29 6.64
C GLY A 48 -31.57 5.82 5.52
N THR A 49 -32.28 4.75 5.87
CA THR A 49 -33.57 4.31 5.37
C THR A 49 -34.36 5.34 4.54
N GLY A 50 -34.48 5.09 3.24
CA GLY A 50 -35.32 5.87 2.33
C GLY A 50 -35.47 5.21 0.96
N SER A 51 -36.50 4.39 0.79
CA SER A 51 -36.96 3.86 -0.49
C SER A 51 -37.37 5.00 -1.43
N ILE A 52 -36.72 5.17 -2.58
CA ILE A 52 -37.34 5.80 -3.75
C ILE A 52 -36.78 5.23 -5.07
N ILE A 53 -37.70 5.02 -5.99
CA ILE A 53 -37.58 4.36 -7.29
C ILE A 53 -36.97 5.30 -8.33
N GLY A 54 -36.04 4.79 -9.14
CA GLY A 54 -35.81 5.18 -10.53
C GLY A 54 -35.35 6.61 -10.82
N GLN A 55 -34.06 6.77 -11.10
CA GLN A 55 -33.51 7.65 -12.15
C GLN A 55 -32.02 7.33 -12.36
N ARG A 56 -31.59 7.22 -13.62
CA ARG A 56 -30.16 7.15 -14.00
C ARG A 56 -29.53 8.55 -13.87
N PRO A 57 -28.31 8.68 -13.34
CA PRO A 57 -27.38 9.76 -13.72
C PRO A 57 -26.27 9.14 -14.59
N VAL A 58 -26.16 9.46 -15.89
CA VAL A 58 -25.48 10.62 -16.49
C VAL A 58 -24.09 10.87 -15.89
N ASN A 59 -23.08 10.69 -16.74
CA ASN A 59 -21.66 10.90 -16.50
C ASN A 59 -21.35 12.24 -15.84
N GLU A 60 -20.77 12.18 -14.65
CA GLU A 60 -19.71 13.06 -14.18
C GLU A 60 -18.94 12.29 -13.09
N HIS A 61 -17.94 11.49 -13.50
CA HIS A 61 -17.02 10.81 -12.58
C HIS A 61 -16.03 11.82 -11.98
N ARG A 62 -16.56 12.74 -11.17
CA ARG A 62 -15.79 13.44 -10.15
C ARG A 62 -16.51 13.15 -8.85
N VAL A 63 -16.40 11.90 -8.40
CA VAL A 63 -16.73 11.58 -7.01
C VAL A 63 -15.70 12.32 -6.18
N THR A 64 -16.12 13.46 -5.65
CA THR A 64 -15.42 14.23 -4.63
C THR A 64 -15.31 13.33 -3.40
N LEU A 65 -14.29 12.46 -3.39
CA LEU A 65 -13.73 11.95 -2.15
C LEU A 65 -13.43 13.18 -1.31
N LEU A 66 -14.09 13.29 -0.16
CA LEU A 66 -13.75 14.22 0.90
C LEU A 66 -12.32 13.91 1.34
N LEU A 67 -11.36 14.41 0.56
CA LEU A 67 -9.94 14.40 0.82
C LEU A 67 -9.74 15.30 2.04
N HIS A 68 -9.65 14.70 3.22
CA HIS A 68 -8.68 15.24 4.17
C HIS A 68 -7.33 15.13 3.45
N SER A 69 -6.89 16.23 2.85
CA SER A 69 -5.56 16.31 2.27
C SER A 69 -4.58 15.93 3.35
N VAL A 70 -3.83 14.84 3.14
CA VAL A 70 -2.80 14.43 4.10
C VAL A 70 -1.78 15.56 4.20
N ASP A 71 -1.56 16.04 5.42
CA ASP A 71 -0.53 17.04 5.69
C ASP A 71 0.84 16.35 5.76
N ILE A 72 1.48 16.23 4.59
CA ILE A 72 2.79 15.58 4.47
C ILE A 72 3.88 16.38 5.19
N GLU A 73 3.80 17.71 5.18
CA GLU A 73 4.79 18.55 5.86
C GLU A 73 4.75 18.33 7.37
N ALA A 74 3.54 18.23 7.95
CA ALA A 74 3.39 17.89 9.36
C ALA A 74 3.90 16.48 9.68
N LEU A 75 3.65 15.50 8.80
CA LEU A 75 4.16 14.14 8.95
C LEU A 75 5.70 14.11 8.96
N GLU A 76 6.35 14.70 7.94
CA GLU A 76 7.81 14.76 7.82
C GLU A 76 8.45 15.48 8.99
N LYS A 77 7.84 16.59 9.43
CA LYS A 77 8.29 17.32 10.62
C LYS A 77 8.21 16.47 11.89
N THR A 78 7.16 15.67 12.04
CA THR A 78 6.95 14.82 13.22
C THR A 78 7.91 13.64 13.23
N LEU A 79 8.14 13.01 12.06
CA LEU A 79 9.11 11.93 11.91
C LEU A 79 10.57 12.42 11.98
N GLY A 80 10.80 13.71 11.70
CA GLY A 80 12.14 14.30 11.65
C GLY A 80 12.94 13.87 10.41
N MET A 81 12.25 13.50 9.33
CA MET A 81 12.87 13.10 8.05
C MET A 81 11.95 13.39 6.88
N GLU A 82 12.53 13.55 5.69
CA GLU A 82 11.79 13.54 4.44
C GLU A 82 11.38 12.10 4.11
N ILE A 83 10.11 11.90 3.74
CA ILE A 83 9.62 10.58 3.36
C ILE A 83 9.90 10.32 1.87
N PRO A 84 10.10 9.05 1.47
CA PRO A 84 10.27 8.69 0.07
C PRO A 84 9.12 9.20 -0.82
N GLY A 85 9.44 9.62 -2.05
CA GLY A 85 8.44 10.09 -3.01
C GLY A 85 7.30 9.08 -3.23
N ALA A 86 7.62 7.79 -3.26
CA ALA A 86 6.64 6.71 -3.34
C ALA A 86 5.65 6.68 -2.17
N LEU A 87 6.14 6.92 -0.95
CA LEU A 87 5.28 6.97 0.24
C LEU A 87 4.41 8.22 0.23
N ARG A 88 4.97 9.36 -0.20
CA ARG A 88 4.22 10.60 -0.41
C ARG A 88 3.07 10.39 -1.40
N SER A 89 3.35 9.85 -2.59
CA SER A 89 2.32 9.58 -3.61
C SER A 89 1.27 8.56 -3.14
N LEU A 90 1.68 7.55 -2.35
CA LEU A 90 0.74 6.59 -1.78
C LEU A 90 -0.22 7.27 -0.81
N LEU A 91 0.28 8.09 0.12
CA LEU A 91 -0.52 8.78 1.13
C LEU A 91 -1.46 9.82 0.51
N THR A 92 -1.01 10.56 -0.49
CA THR A 92 -1.84 11.58 -1.17
C THR A 92 -2.90 10.93 -2.05
N THR A 93 -2.62 9.77 -2.64
CA THR A 93 -3.59 9.04 -3.48
C THR A 93 -4.61 8.26 -2.64
N GLN A 94 -4.14 7.55 -1.62
CA GLN A 94 -4.97 6.70 -0.77
C GLN A 94 -4.32 6.53 0.61
N SER A 95 -4.73 7.35 1.58
CA SER A 95 -4.27 7.26 2.97
C SER A 95 -4.93 6.07 3.68
N GLY A 96 -4.18 4.98 3.83
CA GLY A 96 -4.65 3.75 4.46
C GLY A 96 -5.63 2.93 3.62
N GLY A 97 -5.99 1.74 4.12
CA GLY A 97 -7.05 0.89 3.54
C GLY A 97 -6.64 -0.02 2.38
N ILE A 98 -5.38 0.05 1.92
CA ILE A 98 -4.79 -0.90 0.98
C ILE A 98 -4.15 -2.04 1.78
N TRP A 99 -4.23 -3.27 1.28
CA TRP A 99 -3.57 -4.41 1.93
C TRP A 99 -2.37 -4.88 1.10
N PHE A 100 -1.17 -4.84 1.65
CA PHE A 100 0.04 -5.45 1.11
C PHE A 100 0.20 -6.84 1.72
N ASP A 101 -0.34 -7.86 1.04
CA ASP A 101 -0.48 -9.20 1.60
C ASP A 101 -1.30 -9.16 2.91
N GLU A 102 -0.69 -9.39 4.07
CA GLU A 102 -1.32 -9.32 5.39
C GLU A 102 -1.13 -7.98 6.12
N TYR A 103 -0.40 -7.03 5.51
CA TYR A 103 -0.10 -5.72 6.09
C TYR A 103 -1.08 -4.67 5.56
N LYS A 104 -1.79 -3.99 6.45
CA LYS A 104 -2.69 -2.90 6.07
C LYS A 104 -1.92 -1.59 6.01
N SER A 105 -2.05 -0.86 4.90
CA SER A 105 -1.43 0.45 4.73
C SER A 105 -1.92 1.42 5.80
N LEU A 106 -0.99 2.23 6.30
CA LEU A 106 -1.22 3.17 7.38
C LEU A 106 -1.72 4.52 6.85
N THR A 107 -2.49 5.23 7.66
CA THR A 107 -2.71 6.67 7.50
C THR A 107 -1.49 7.43 8.00
N ALA A 108 -1.38 8.74 7.75
CA ALA A 108 -0.27 9.54 8.30
C ALA A 108 -0.16 9.44 9.83
N ASP A 109 -1.29 9.54 10.56
CA ASP A 109 -1.31 9.31 12.01
C ASP A 109 -0.91 7.88 12.38
N GLY A 110 -1.34 6.90 11.58
CA GLY A 110 -0.94 5.51 11.74
C GLY A 110 0.57 5.32 11.62
N ILE A 111 1.21 6.00 10.67
CA ILE A 111 2.67 5.98 10.50
C ILE A 111 3.37 6.51 11.75
N ILE A 112 2.91 7.65 12.29
CA ILE A 112 3.49 8.24 13.51
C ILE A 112 3.35 7.27 14.69
N ASN A 113 2.14 6.78 14.95
CA ASN A 113 1.86 5.89 16.07
C ASN A 113 2.64 4.56 15.96
N THR A 114 2.74 4.00 14.75
CA THR A 114 3.53 2.79 14.51
C THR A 114 5.02 3.07 14.69
N ALA A 115 5.54 4.19 14.19
CA ALA A 115 6.95 4.56 14.38
C ALA A 115 7.30 4.75 15.87
N GLU A 116 6.44 5.39 16.66
CA GLU A 116 6.60 5.54 18.11
C GLU A 116 6.61 4.19 18.84
N THR A 117 5.73 3.27 18.43
CA THR A 117 5.69 1.91 18.99
C THR A 117 6.98 1.15 18.69
N LEU A 118 7.40 1.16 17.42
CA LEU A 118 8.60 0.47 16.95
C LEU A 118 9.90 1.09 17.46
N ALA A 119 9.89 2.35 17.90
CA ALA A 119 11.06 3.01 18.49
C ALA A 119 11.62 2.30 19.73
N SER A 120 10.79 1.50 20.42
CA SER A 120 11.19 0.67 21.56
C SER A 120 11.79 -0.69 21.18
N VAL A 121 11.68 -1.09 19.90
CA VAL A 121 12.11 -2.39 19.40
C VAL A 121 13.59 -2.35 19.01
N LYS A 122 14.30 -3.45 19.28
CA LYS A 122 15.73 -3.56 18.99
C LYS A 122 15.99 -3.40 17.49
N GLY A 123 16.98 -2.57 17.16
CA GLY A 123 17.40 -2.36 15.76
C GLY A 123 16.55 -1.33 15.01
N TRP A 124 15.63 -0.64 15.68
CA TRP A 124 14.96 0.53 15.11
C TRP A 124 15.96 1.64 14.75
N ASP A 125 15.73 2.29 13.61
CA ASP A 125 16.44 3.50 13.18
C ASP A 125 15.39 4.56 12.85
N SER A 126 15.62 5.79 13.33
CA SER A 126 14.85 6.99 12.99
C SER A 126 14.68 7.27 11.49
N ALA A 127 15.48 6.63 10.63
CA ALA A 127 15.37 6.68 9.17
C ALA A 127 14.30 5.77 8.57
N LEU A 128 13.73 4.87 9.38
CA LEU A 128 12.72 3.94 8.93
C LEU A 128 11.33 4.58 9.03
N ALA A 129 10.60 4.62 7.92
CA ALA A 129 9.19 4.98 7.89
C ALA A 129 8.35 3.72 7.76
N PRO A 130 7.49 3.37 8.74
CA PRO A 130 6.49 2.34 8.52
C PRO A 130 5.45 2.86 7.52
N PHE A 131 4.98 2.00 6.63
CA PHE A 131 3.90 2.37 5.69
C PHE A 131 2.74 1.36 5.69
N ALA A 132 2.94 0.18 6.28
CA ALA A 132 1.88 -0.79 6.51
C ALA A 132 2.17 -1.59 7.79
N ALA A 133 1.14 -2.08 8.47
CA ALA A 133 1.28 -2.91 9.67
C ALA A 133 0.27 -4.07 9.66
N ASN A 134 0.63 -5.19 10.30
CA ASN A 134 -0.25 -6.33 10.49
C ASN A 134 -0.80 -6.38 11.94
N VAL A 135 -1.67 -7.35 12.21
CA VAL A 135 -2.32 -7.51 13.53
C VAL A 135 -1.37 -7.97 14.64
N ASP A 136 -0.23 -8.56 14.27
CA ASP A 136 0.79 -9.06 15.19
C ASP A 136 1.78 -7.96 15.62
N GLY A 137 1.62 -6.74 15.09
CA GLY A 137 2.48 -5.58 15.41
C GLY A 137 3.75 -5.50 14.57
N ALA A 138 3.93 -6.38 13.58
CA ALA A 138 4.96 -6.24 12.57
C ALA A 138 4.56 -5.19 11.52
N ALA A 139 5.55 -4.60 10.87
CA ALA A 139 5.35 -3.54 9.90
C ALA A 139 6.22 -3.72 8.65
N LEU A 140 5.72 -3.21 7.53
CA LEU A 140 6.55 -2.91 6.37
C LEU A 140 7.12 -1.50 6.54
N VAL A 141 8.44 -1.40 6.45
CA VAL A 141 9.17 -0.15 6.61
C VAL A 141 9.97 0.18 5.35
N THR A 142 10.11 1.46 5.03
CA THR A 142 11.02 1.96 4.00
C THR A 142 12.17 2.73 4.66
N ASP A 143 13.40 2.50 4.18
CA ASP A 143 14.61 3.17 4.68
C ASP A 143 14.89 4.45 3.88
N ALA A 144 14.44 5.58 4.41
CA ALA A 144 14.55 6.89 3.75
C ALA A 144 16.00 7.40 3.60
N LYS A 145 16.99 6.74 4.23
CA LYS A 145 18.42 7.06 4.05
C LYS A 145 19.12 6.18 3.01
N SER A 146 18.58 5.00 2.72
CA SER A 146 19.26 3.98 1.92
C SER A 146 18.45 3.57 0.68
N GLY A 147 18.23 4.52 -0.22
CA GLY A 147 17.58 4.27 -1.51
C GLY A 147 16.13 3.80 -1.39
N ASP A 148 15.48 4.08 -0.27
CA ASP A 148 14.07 3.76 0.00
C ASP A 148 13.76 2.26 0.00
N ALA A 149 14.77 1.43 0.29
CA ALA A 149 14.61 -0.02 0.33
C ALA A 149 13.52 -0.43 1.33
N VAL A 150 12.77 -1.48 0.98
CA VAL A 150 11.63 -1.95 1.77
C VAL A 150 12.03 -3.19 2.56
N PHE A 151 11.70 -3.21 3.85
CA PHE A 151 11.98 -4.31 4.77
C PHE A 151 10.73 -4.68 5.56
N GLU A 152 10.74 -5.90 6.08
CA GLU A 152 9.87 -6.27 7.19
C GLU A 152 10.56 -5.89 8.50
N PHE A 153 9.78 -5.41 9.46
CA PHE A 153 10.25 -5.06 10.80
C PHE A 153 9.29 -5.65 11.84
N SER A 154 9.81 -6.50 12.71
CA SER A 154 9.04 -7.18 13.77
C SER A 154 9.71 -7.00 15.13
N GLU A 155 9.26 -7.71 16.16
CA GLU A 155 9.90 -7.73 17.49
C GLU A 155 11.38 -8.16 17.47
N ASP A 156 11.77 -8.94 16.44
CA ASP A 156 13.16 -9.36 16.22
C ASP A 156 14.02 -8.27 15.53
N GLY A 157 13.39 -7.18 15.09
CA GLY A 157 14.00 -6.06 14.39
C GLY A 157 13.81 -6.13 12.86
N LYS A 158 14.68 -5.41 12.14
CA LYS A 158 14.66 -5.31 10.67
C LYS A 158 15.13 -6.62 10.02
N SER A 159 14.43 -7.08 8.99
CA SER A 159 14.85 -8.25 8.20
C SER A 159 16.23 -8.07 7.56
N ASP A 160 17.02 -9.14 7.47
CA ASP A 160 18.38 -9.11 6.89
C ASP A 160 18.40 -8.75 5.40
N ARG A 161 17.34 -9.12 4.66
CA ARG A 161 17.22 -8.88 3.23
C ARG A 161 16.05 -7.94 2.95
N PRO A 162 16.22 -6.97 2.05
CA PRO A 162 15.12 -6.14 1.60
C PRO A 162 14.14 -6.95 0.74
N LEU A 163 12.85 -6.64 0.88
CA LEU A 163 11.77 -7.12 0.00
C LEU A 163 11.89 -6.50 -1.41
N ALA A 164 12.36 -5.27 -1.48
CA ALA A 164 12.68 -4.56 -2.71
C ALA A 164 13.77 -3.50 -2.46
N PRO A 165 14.61 -3.18 -3.46
CA PRO A 165 15.67 -2.18 -3.31
C PRO A 165 15.15 -0.75 -3.21
N THR A 166 13.91 -0.49 -3.63
CA THR A 166 13.21 0.80 -3.46
C THR A 166 11.71 0.55 -3.21
N LEU A 167 11.02 1.51 -2.59
CA LEU A 167 9.57 1.44 -2.40
C LEU A 167 8.81 1.47 -3.74
N TRP A 168 9.34 2.18 -4.72
CA TRP A 168 8.84 2.19 -6.09
C TRP A 168 8.84 0.78 -6.72
N GLU A 169 9.95 0.05 -6.61
CA GLU A 169 10.04 -1.31 -7.13
C GLU A 169 9.15 -2.29 -6.35
N TYR A 170 8.99 -2.08 -5.03
CA TYR A 170 8.05 -2.84 -4.22
C TYR A 170 6.60 -2.68 -4.74
N ILE A 171 6.16 -1.43 -4.95
CA ILE A 171 4.84 -1.10 -5.46
C ILE A 171 4.61 -1.70 -6.86
N GLU A 172 5.60 -1.60 -7.76
CA GLU A 172 5.52 -2.18 -9.11
C GLU A 172 5.34 -3.70 -9.06
N LYS A 173 6.20 -4.39 -8.29
CA LYS A 173 6.12 -5.85 -8.12
C LYS A 173 4.79 -6.27 -7.52
N TYR A 174 4.31 -5.54 -6.52
CA TYR A 174 3.03 -5.80 -5.89
C TYR A 174 1.87 -5.57 -6.88
N ARG A 175 1.88 -4.48 -7.65
CA ARG A 175 0.90 -4.21 -8.73
C ARG A 175 0.85 -5.37 -9.73
N ASN A 176 2.01 -5.83 -10.21
CA ASN A 176 2.09 -6.93 -11.17
C ASN A 176 1.53 -8.24 -10.60
N ARG A 177 1.82 -8.55 -9.33
CA ARG A 177 1.22 -9.68 -8.61
C ARG A 177 -0.29 -9.53 -8.53
N LEU A 178 -0.79 -8.38 -8.08
CA LEU A 178 -2.20 -8.10 -7.88
C LEU A 178 -3.01 -8.22 -9.19
N LEU A 179 -2.46 -7.70 -10.29
CA LEU A 179 -3.07 -7.74 -11.62
C LEU A 179 -2.92 -9.09 -12.34
N SER A 180 -2.13 -10.04 -11.80
CA SER A 180 -1.99 -11.38 -12.39
C SER A 180 -3.29 -12.20 -12.42
N GLY A 181 -4.34 -11.72 -11.75
CA GLY A 181 -5.62 -12.42 -11.64
C GLY A 181 -5.60 -13.60 -10.67
N LYS A 182 -4.51 -13.79 -9.92
CA LYS A 182 -4.32 -14.89 -8.96
C LYS A 182 -4.79 -14.55 -7.54
N PHE A 183 -5.29 -13.35 -7.29
CA PHE A 183 -5.68 -12.90 -5.95
C PHE A 183 -7.16 -12.54 -5.86
N ASP A 184 -7.73 -12.76 -4.68
CA ASP A 184 -9.00 -12.20 -4.21
C ASP A 184 -8.78 -11.41 -2.92
N PHE A 185 -9.72 -10.53 -2.60
CA PHE A 185 -9.71 -9.76 -1.38
C PHE A 185 -10.80 -10.28 -0.44
N VAL A 186 -10.44 -10.50 0.82
CA VAL A 186 -11.37 -10.86 1.89
C VAL A 186 -11.35 -9.73 2.92
N GLU A 187 -12.51 -9.12 3.17
CA GLU A 187 -12.66 -8.08 4.18
C GLU A 187 -12.17 -8.59 5.54
N ASP A 188 -11.44 -7.73 6.26
CA ASP A 188 -10.80 -8.02 7.56
C ASP A 188 -9.72 -9.12 7.58
N VAL A 189 -9.44 -9.77 6.45
CA VAL A 189 -8.37 -10.79 6.32
C VAL A 189 -7.23 -10.32 5.44
N GLY A 190 -7.53 -9.55 4.38
CA GLY A 190 -6.53 -9.02 3.45
C GLY A 190 -6.52 -9.74 2.09
N LEU A 191 -5.33 -9.81 1.47
CA LEU A 191 -5.16 -10.39 0.14
C LEU A 191 -4.94 -11.90 0.24
N VAL A 192 -5.73 -12.69 -0.47
CA VAL A 192 -5.63 -14.16 -0.49
C VAL A 192 -5.39 -14.69 -1.90
N GLU A 193 -4.55 -15.71 -2.05
CA GLU A 193 -4.38 -16.39 -3.33
C GLU A 193 -5.64 -17.18 -3.68
N ARG A 194 -6.07 -17.08 -4.95
CA ARG A 194 -7.15 -17.91 -5.47
C ARG A 194 -6.69 -19.35 -5.55
N SER A 195 -7.38 -20.23 -4.83
CA SER A 195 -7.27 -21.67 -5.03
C SER A 195 -7.55 -22.01 -6.50
N ARG A 196 -6.60 -22.63 -7.20
CA ARG A 196 -6.85 -23.18 -8.53
C ARG A 196 -7.91 -24.27 -8.39
N LYS A 197 -9.08 -24.06 -9.00
CA LYS A 197 -10.08 -25.11 -9.20
C LYS A 197 -9.63 -26.07 -10.27
#